data_AF-A0A6J6AHU5-F1
#
_entry.id   AF-A0A6J6AHU5-F1
#
_cell.length_a   1.000
_cell.length_b   1.000
_cell.length_c   1.000
_cell.angle_alpha   90.00
_cell.angle_beta   90.00
_cell.angle_gamma   90.00
#
_symmetry.space_group_name_H-M   'P 1'
#
loop_
_entity.id
_entity.type
_entity.pdbx_description
1 polymer ?
#
loop_
_entity_poly.entity_id
_entity_poly.type
_entity_poly.pdbx_seq_one_letter_code
_entity_poly.pdbx_strand_id
1 'polypeptide(L)'
;MRPKTTFLACVGVVLASPASRWVAERLNHQPSLCPLFRVTGIACPSCGGTRAGLFLVSGDPLAAVKANAGVTVFLLVLGVLTAVGFIRPTELLGVAKPYELVAD
;
A
#
# COMPACT_ATOMS: atom_id res chain seq x y z
N MET A 1 18.55 -15.29 -9.31
CA MET A 1 18.33 -13.92 -9.84
C MET A 1 17.02 -13.76 -10.63
N ARG A 2 16.53 -14.77 -11.37
CA ARG A 2 15.27 -14.73 -12.15
C ARG A 2 13.92 -14.56 -11.41
N PRO A 3 13.68 -15.05 -10.17
CA PRO A 3 12.33 -15.03 -9.60
C PRO A 3 11.86 -13.63 -9.18
N LYS A 4 12.77 -12.76 -8.69
CA LYS A 4 12.43 -11.39 -8.28
C LYS A 4 12.01 -10.52 -9.46
N THR A 5 12.69 -10.64 -10.60
CA THR A 5 12.39 -9.85 -11.80
C THR A 5 11.05 -10.25 -12.40
N THR A 6 10.73 -11.54 -12.44
CA THR A 6 9.41 -12.03 -12.89
C THR A 6 8.31 -11.57 -11.94
N PHE A 7 8.55 -11.65 -10.64
CA PHE A 7 7.59 -11.17 -9.64
C PHE A 7 7.32 -9.65 -9.78
N LEU A 8 8.37 -8.83 -9.88
CA LEU A 8 8.26 -7.39 -10.11
C LEU A 8 7.53 -7.07 -11.41
N ALA A 9 7.77 -7.83 -12.49
CA ALA A 9 7.07 -7.66 -13.76
C ALA A 9 5.58 -7.99 -13.62
N CYS A 10 5.22 -9.09 -12.95
CA CYS A 10 3.81 -9.44 -12.69
C CYS A 10 3.11 -8.39 -11.84
N VAL A 11 3.76 -7.89 -10.79
CA VAL A 11 3.24 -6.79 -9.96
C VAL A 11 3.04 -5.54 -10.82
N GLY A 12 4.03 -5.16 -11.63
CA GLY A 12 3.92 -4.02 -12.55
C GLY A 12 2.73 -4.13 -13.50
N VAL A 13 2.50 -5.31 -14.09
CA VAL A 13 1.35 -5.58 -14.98
C VAL A 13 0.02 -5.47 -14.24
N VAL A 14 -0.08 -6.02 -13.03
CA VAL A 14 -1.32 -5.94 -12.22
C VAL A 14 -1.62 -4.50 -11.83
N LEU A 15 -0.62 -3.74 -11.37
CA LEU A 15 -0.79 -2.34 -10.98
C LEU A 15 -1.19 -1.47 -12.18
N ALA A 16 -0.62 -1.73 -13.37
CA ALA A 16 -0.94 -1.02 -14.61
C ALA A 16 -2.28 -1.41 -15.25
N SER A 17 -2.95 -2.46 -14.75
CA SER A 17 -4.20 -2.95 -15.34
C SER A 17 -5.35 -1.96 -15.15
N PRO A 18 -6.22 -1.73 -16.15
CA PRO A 18 -7.43 -0.93 -15.98
C PRO A 18 -8.37 -1.51 -14.89
N ALA A 19 -8.24 -2.81 -14.57
CA ALA A 19 -8.97 -3.44 -13.47
C ALA A 19 -8.57 -2.87 -12.11
N SER A 20 -7.29 -2.55 -11.87
CA SER A 20 -6.83 -1.99 -10.59
C SER A 20 -7.43 -0.60 -10.37
N ARG A 21 -7.46 0.21 -11.44
CA ARG A 21 -8.09 1.54 -11.45
C ARG A 21 -9.60 1.47 -11.21
N TRP A 22 -10.27 0.53 -11.87
CA TRP A 22 -11.71 0.32 -11.69
C TRP A 22 -12.05 -0.07 -10.25
N VAL A 23 -11.30 -1.00 -9.66
CA VAL A 23 -11.48 -1.41 -8.26
C VAL A 23 -11.24 -0.24 -7.31
N ALA A 24 -10.17 0.53 -7.53
CA ALA A 24 -9.87 1.68 -6.69
C ALA A 24 -10.96 2.75 -6.75
N GLU A 25 -11.47 3.07 -7.94
CA GLU A 25 -12.58 4.02 -8.08
C GLU A 25 -13.84 3.54 -7.36
N ARG A 26 -14.13 2.23 -7.46
CA ARG A 26 -15.29 1.62 -6.81
C ARG A 26 -15.21 1.68 -5.29
N LEU A 27 -14.04 1.35 -4.73
CA LEU A 27 -13.77 1.41 -3.30
C LEU A 27 -13.72 2.85 -2.78
N ASN A 28 -13.20 3.78 -3.60
CA ASN A 28 -13.16 5.20 -3.25
C ASN A 28 -14.57 5.80 -3.12
N HIS A 29 -15.53 5.36 -3.94
CA HIS A 29 -16.92 5.79 -3.88
C HIS A 29 -17.72 5.25 -2.69
N GLN A 30 -17.16 4.32 -1.90
CA GLN A 30 -17.86 3.81 -0.73
C GLN A 30 -17.88 4.85 0.39
N PRO A 31 -19.02 5.01 1.09
CA PRO A 31 -19.15 6.01 2.15
C PRO A 31 -18.16 5.69 3.28
N SER A 32 -17.39 6.69 3.70
CA SER A 32 -16.48 6.50 4.83
C SER A 32 -17.28 6.39 6.12
N LEU A 33 -17.01 5.34 6.90
CA LEU A 33 -17.53 5.19 8.27
C LEU A 33 -16.71 5.97 9.31
N CYS A 34 -15.80 6.84 8.87
CA CYS A 34 -14.94 7.64 9.73
C CYS A 34 -15.75 8.74 10.44
N PRO A 35 -15.90 8.69 11.78
CA PRO A 35 -16.65 9.71 12.51
C PRO A 35 -15.99 11.08 12.41
N LEU A 36 -14.65 11.12 12.45
CA LEU A 36 -13.88 12.35 12.32
C LEU A 36 -14.17 13.05 10.99
N PHE A 37 -14.10 12.33 9.87
CA PHE A 37 -14.41 12.89 8.56
C PHE A 37 -15.86 13.38 8.45
N ARG A 38 -16.81 12.69 9.10
CA ARG A 38 -18.22 13.11 9.10
C ARG A 38 -18.47 14.38 9.90
N VAL A 39 -17.71 14.60 10.97
CA VAL A 39 -17.88 15.77 11.85
C VAL A 39 -17.04 16.96 11.37
N THR A 40 -15.81 16.72 10.91
CA THR A 40 -14.83 17.78 10.62
C THR A 40 -14.55 17.96 9.13
N GLY A 41 -14.95 17.01 8.28
CA GLY A 41 -14.53 16.96 6.87
C GLY A 41 -13.08 16.51 6.66
N ILE A 42 -12.33 16.20 7.73
CA ILE A 42 -10.92 15.79 7.66
C ILE A 42 -10.80 14.30 7.97
N ALA A 43 -10.15 13.56 7.09
CA ALA A 43 -9.93 12.14 7.28
C ALA A 43 -8.91 11.91 8.40
N CYS A 44 -9.18 10.96 9.29
CA CYS A 44 -8.18 10.53 10.27
C CYS A 44 -6.99 9.86 9.56
N PRO A 45 -5.79 9.80 10.19
CA PRO A 45 -4.60 9.27 9.56
C PRO A 45 -4.76 7.82 9.07
N SER A 46 -5.57 7.01 9.77
CA SER A 46 -5.87 5.64 9.34
C SER A 46 -6.74 5.61 8.07
N CYS A 47 -7.90 6.27 8.06
CA CYS A 47 -8.77 6.27 6.89
C CYS A 47 -8.10 6.92 5.67
N GLY A 48 -7.40 8.04 5.87
CA GLY A 48 -6.62 8.69 4.81
C GLY A 48 -5.46 7.83 4.33
N GLY A 49 -4.78 7.13 5.24
CA GLY A 49 -3.69 6.21 4.92
C GLY A 49 -4.13 5.01 4.09
N THR A 50 -5.25 4.35 4.44
CA THR A 50 -5.80 3.24 3.66
C THR A 50 -6.17 3.69 2.24
N ARG A 51 -6.74 4.88 2.11
CA ARG A 51 -7.12 5.44 0.79
C ARG A 51 -5.88 5.83 -0.03
N ALA A 52 -4.85 6.39 0.60
CA ALA A 52 -3.58 6.66 -0.05
C ALA A 52 -2.91 5.39 -0.57
N GLY A 53 -2.92 4.31 0.22
CA GLY A 53 -2.42 2.99 -0.22
C GLY A 53 -3.20 2.43 -1.41
N LEU A 54 -4.53 2.55 -1.40
CA LEU A 54 -5.37 2.15 -2.52
C LEU A 54 -5.02 2.90 -3.80
N PHE A 55 -4.87 4.23 -3.72
CA PHE A 55 -4.50 5.05 -4.88
C PHE A 55 -3.11 4.71 -5.42
N LEU A 56 -2.13 4.47 -4.55
CA LEU A 56 -0.81 3.99 -4.95
C LEU A 56 -0.87 2.65 -5.68
N VAL A 57 -1.66 1.69 -5.18
CA VAL A 57 -1.83 0.37 -5.81
C VAL A 57 -2.57 0.48 -7.15
N SER A 58 -3.44 1.47 -7.33
CA SER A 58 -4.07 1.75 -8.63
C SER A 58 -3.22 2.58 -9.59
N GLY A 59 -1.99 2.94 -9.21
CA GLY A 59 -1.10 3.75 -10.05
C GLY A 59 -1.46 5.24 -10.12
N ASP A 60 -2.17 5.78 -9.12
CA ASP A 60 -2.48 7.22 -8.99
C ASP A 60 -1.79 7.83 -7.76
N PRO A 61 -0.48 8.16 -7.86
CA PRO A 61 0.25 8.74 -6.75
C PRO A 61 -0.24 10.15 -6.38
N LEU A 62 -0.84 10.89 -7.32
CA LEU A 62 -1.31 12.24 -7.05
C LEU A 62 -2.56 12.21 -6.17
N ALA A 63 -3.49 11.30 -6.45
CA ALA A 63 -4.64 11.05 -5.57
C ALA A 63 -4.19 10.52 -4.20
N ALA A 64 -3.14 9.71 -4.15
CA ALA A 64 -2.57 9.22 -2.89
C ALA A 64 -2.04 10.37 -2.01
N VAL A 65 -1.26 11.30 -2.57
CA VAL A 65 -0.76 12.48 -1.84
C VAL A 65 -1.91 13.33 -1.30
N LYS A 66 -2.97 13.53 -2.10
CA LYS A 66 -4.18 14.26 -1.67
C LYS A 66 -4.90 13.55 -0.52
N ALA A 67 -4.88 12.23 -0.48
CA ALA A 67 -5.49 11.46 0.60
C ALA A 67 -4.65 11.47 1.88
N ASN A 68 -3.33 11.29 1.77
CA ASN A 68 -2.38 11.39 2.86
C ASN A 68 -0.93 11.45 2.34
N ALA A 69 -0.34 12.65 2.31
CA ALA A 69 1.03 12.85 1.83
C ALA A 69 2.08 12.05 2.63
N GLY A 70 1.97 12.05 3.97
CA GLY A 70 2.94 11.37 4.84
C GLY A 70 2.97 9.87 4.61
N VAL A 71 1.80 9.22 4.59
CA VAL A 71 1.68 7.78 4.30
C VAL A 71 2.11 7.47 2.87
N THR A 72 1.80 8.33 1.91
CA THR A 72 2.21 8.14 0.51
C THR A 72 3.73 8.10 0.38
N VAL A 73 4.43 9.09 0.95
CA VAL A 73 5.90 9.13 0.94
C VAL A 73 6.47 7.92 1.66
N PHE A 74 5.93 7.57 2.83
CA PHE A 74 6.37 6.41 3.61
C PHE A 74 6.27 5.10 2.81
N LEU A 75 5.12 4.84 2.16
CA LEU A 75 4.91 3.64 1.36
C LEU A 75 5.79 3.59 0.11
N LEU A 76 6.01 4.73 -0.56
CA LEU A 76 6.92 4.81 -1.70
C LEU A 76 8.36 4.52 -1.30
N VAL A 77 8.84 5.14 -0.21
CA VAL A 77 10.20 4.91 0.30
C VAL A 77 10.38 3.46 0.70
N LEU A 78 9.47 2.88 1.50
CA LEU A 78 9.51 1.46 1.85
C LEU A 78 9.48 0.54 0.63
N GLY A 79 8.62 0.85 -0.35
CA GLY A 79 8.49 0.09 -1.59
C GLY A 79 9.79 0.08 -2.39
N VAL A 80 10.42 1.25 -2.55
CA VAL A 80 11.72 1.38 -3.22
C VAL A 80 12.78 0.61 -2.46
N LEU A 81 12.96 0.86 -1.16
CA LEU A 81 13.97 0.19 -0.32
C LEU A 81 13.82 -1.34 -0.36
N THR A 82 12.58 -1.84 -0.40
CA THR A 82 12.30 -3.27 -0.54
C THR A 82 12.64 -3.78 -1.95
N ALA A 83 12.28 -3.02 -2.99
CA ALA A 83 12.55 -3.39 -4.38
C ALA A 83 14.05 -3.45 -4.71
N VAL A 84 14.83 -2.49 -4.19
CA VAL A 84 16.30 -2.48 -4.31
C VAL A 84 16.99 -3.44 -3.33
N GLY A 85 16.24 -4.02 -2.38
CA GLY A 85 16.72 -5.08 -1.48
C GLY A 85 17.46 -4.60 -0.23
N PHE A 86 17.37 -3.31 0.12
CA PHE A 86 17.96 -2.76 1.34
C PHE A 86 17.22 -3.23 2.61
N ILE A 87 15.91 -3.44 2.52
CA ILE A 87 15.09 -3.91 3.64
C ILE A 87 14.29 -5.14 3.23
N ARG A 88 14.07 -6.04 4.19
CA ARG A 88 13.12 -7.13 4.05
C ARG A 88 11.93 -6.84 4.95
N PRO A 89 10.73 -6.62 4.40
CA PRO A 89 9.56 -6.32 5.22
C PRO A 89 9.24 -7.44 6.22
N THR A 90 9.57 -8.69 5.90
CA THR A 90 9.40 -9.83 6.81
C THR A 90 10.26 -9.73 8.06
N GLU A 91 11.49 -9.23 7.94
CA GLU A 91 12.37 -8.99 9.10
C GLU A 91 11.94 -7.73 9.84
N LEU A 92 11.60 -6.67 9.10
CA LEU A 92 11.12 -5.41 9.69
C LEU A 92 9.83 -5.57 10.50
N LEU A 93 8.90 -6.40 10.03
CA LEU A 93 7.63 -6.67 10.70
C LEU A 93 7.74 -7.71 11.81
N GLY A 94 8.93 -8.30 12.04
CA GLY A 94 9.12 -9.38 13.01
C GLY A 94 8.35 -10.67 12.66
N VAL A 95 7.93 -10.82 11.40
CA VAL A 95 7.21 -12.01 10.88
C VAL A 95 8.21 -13.10 10.43
N ALA A 96 9.49 -12.95 10.75
CA ALA A 96 10.51 -13.91 10.40
C ALA A 96 10.33 -15.21 11.21
N LYS A 97 9.99 -16.28 10.49
CA LYS A 97 10.00 -17.70 10.90
C LYS A 97 9.26 -18.06 12.20
N PRO A 98 7.91 -18.04 12.20
CA PRO A 98 7.13 -18.59 13.32
C PRO A 98 7.37 -20.09 13.56
N TYR A 99 7.90 -20.82 12.58
CA TYR A 99 8.16 -22.26 12.68
C TYR A 99 9.44 -22.63 13.45
N GLU A 100 10.35 -21.68 13.70
CA GLU A 100 11.53 -21.94 14.54
C GLU A 100 11.25 -21.69 16.03
N LEU A 101 10.06 -21.17 16.39
CA LEU A 101 9.59 -20.96 17.77
C LEU A 101 8.76 -22.13 18.33
N VAL A 102 8.53 -23.19 17.55
CA VAL A 102 7.71 -24.37 17.92
C VAL A 102 8.53 -25.67 17.72
N ALA A 103 9.84 -25.55 17.50
CA ALA A 103 10.71 -26.68 17.14
C ALA A 103 11.40 -27.32 18.37
N ASP A 104 10.92 -26.99 19.57
CA ASP A 104 11.39 -27.39 20.89
C ASP A 104 10.22 -27.93 21.74
#